data_AF-A0A5C6ADY7-F1
#
_entry.id   AF-A0A5C6ADY7-F1
#
_cell.length_a   1.000
_cell.length_b   1.000
_cell.length_c   1.000
_cell.angle_alpha   90.00
_cell.angle_beta   90.00
_cell.angle_gamma   90.00
#
_symmetry.space_group_name_H-M   'P 1'
#
loop_
_entity.id
_entity.type
_entity.pdbx_description
1 polymer ?
#
loop_
_entity_poly.entity_id
_entity_poly.type
_entity_poly.pdbx_seq_one_letter_code
_entity_poly.pdbx_strand_id
1 'polypeptide(L)'
;MLAAGAATFPRQDLSTSKGLYEGVYFVIRDINAAPLSAGQIAQIQASSEVTRQFYAANSGGFYDLRYTQIVDVPLALNADGTRIGDWIADAENYVRSTYGIEPEDFHANIFDVSGTKPDPDQGWSGLAWIPSNNFAVQADISSDWGQIVMDHELGHRIGVPHAGALRAVNDSNYTPYYYDFDTGRYEEYSAAAGAEHGVPFGVHNDEYGNPFDVMGNISHGHFNVHEKLTNLQWLTPAQAPDLNQVGEGTYRIYAHDELQTVYNSRLDIYGVTDTYDASSLYGLTYTREAERFDLQSGQFTSTTQEVTLEYRAGRDGIQLYLGDSLIDLDPEGGADRNNLERELEVGDSIREIDFGVSFYASTGDGDDFLSHNPPAPARPWEVLPEWFEFSVLGLGSDSTGSYVDVLVSREDYAIESGVAADLNRDGMLDRADWLLFASLTHSDLTGFTKTGRYLHGDFNDDGANDYDDFLYFKETFIEAHGAAAFAQILRVPEPTSLTLLGWLTVLFFPRKHAKAAAPLLSL
;
A
#
# COMPACT_ATOMS: atom_id res chain seq x y z
N MET A 1 -33.80 -4.01 14.04
CA MET A 1 -33.66 -5.07 13.01
C MET A 1 -33.46 -4.35 11.69
N LEU A 2 -32.21 -4.19 11.27
CA LEU A 2 -31.91 -3.83 9.89
C LEU A 2 -32.37 -5.00 9.01
N ALA A 3 -32.96 -4.72 7.86
CA ALA A 3 -33.28 -5.76 6.90
C ALA A 3 -31.97 -6.41 6.47
N ALA A 4 -31.83 -7.73 6.62
CA ALA A 4 -30.65 -8.44 6.13
C ALA A 4 -30.48 -8.12 4.63
N GLY A 5 -29.28 -7.74 4.23
CA GLY A 5 -28.92 -7.58 2.82
C GLY A 5 -29.30 -8.83 2.04
N ALA A 6 -29.70 -8.65 0.78
CA ALA A 6 -29.86 -9.80 -0.09
C ALA A 6 -28.45 -10.29 -0.47
N ALA A 7 -28.17 -11.57 -0.19
CA ALA A 7 -26.90 -12.19 -0.58
C ALA A 7 -26.52 -11.92 -2.04
N THR A 8 -25.24 -11.66 -2.27
CA THR A 8 -24.67 -11.41 -3.60
C THR A 8 -24.01 -12.67 -4.12
N PHE A 9 -24.34 -13.02 -5.36
CA PHE A 9 -23.84 -14.21 -6.06
C PHE A 9 -23.32 -13.82 -7.44
N PRO A 10 -22.36 -14.58 -7.98
CA PRO A 10 -21.79 -14.29 -9.29
C PRO A 10 -22.87 -14.38 -10.37
N ARG A 11 -22.78 -13.46 -11.33
CA ARG A 11 -23.63 -13.47 -12.52
C ARG A 11 -22.82 -14.01 -13.68
N GLN A 12 -23.47 -14.54 -14.70
CA GLN A 12 -22.76 -14.90 -15.92
C GLN A 12 -22.15 -13.64 -16.54
N ASP A 13 -20.81 -13.58 -16.57
CA ASP A 13 -20.00 -12.49 -17.10
C ASP A 13 -18.92 -13.11 -18.00
N LEU A 14 -18.40 -12.33 -18.95
CA LEU A 14 -17.39 -12.77 -19.92
C LEU A 14 -15.96 -12.48 -19.44
N SER A 15 -15.76 -12.12 -18.17
CA SER A 15 -14.61 -11.34 -17.76
C SER A 15 -13.37 -12.08 -17.20
N THR A 16 -13.17 -13.38 -17.29
CA THR A 16 -12.09 -14.12 -16.55
C THR A 16 -12.06 -14.00 -15.02
N SER A 17 -12.15 -12.82 -14.41
CA SER A 17 -12.13 -12.59 -12.96
C SER A 17 -13.52 -12.43 -12.32
N LYS A 18 -14.61 -12.35 -13.11
CA LYS A 18 -15.99 -12.27 -12.60
C LYS A 18 -16.84 -13.31 -13.31
N GLY A 19 -17.66 -13.99 -12.53
CA GLY A 19 -18.70 -14.88 -13.01
C GLY A 19 -18.70 -16.26 -12.39
N LEU A 20 -19.59 -17.09 -12.91
CA LEU A 20 -19.70 -18.50 -12.54
C LEU A 20 -18.98 -19.33 -13.60
N TYR A 21 -17.91 -19.99 -13.18
CA TYR A 21 -17.03 -20.75 -14.06
C TYR A 21 -17.01 -22.23 -13.69
N GLU A 22 -16.66 -23.03 -14.68
CA GLU A 22 -16.46 -24.46 -14.54
C GLU A 22 -15.00 -24.80 -14.84
N GLY A 23 -14.44 -25.69 -14.03
CA GLY A 23 -13.12 -26.28 -14.25
C GLY A 23 -13.19 -27.80 -14.38
N VAL A 24 -12.16 -28.36 -14.98
CA VAL A 24 -11.89 -29.80 -14.98
C VAL A 24 -10.63 -30.09 -14.19
N TYR A 25 -10.72 -31.08 -13.29
CA TYR A 25 -9.66 -31.50 -12.40
C TYR A 25 -9.08 -32.84 -12.86
N PHE A 26 -7.84 -32.84 -13.30
CA PHE A 26 -7.10 -34.00 -13.82
C PHE A 26 -6.30 -34.60 -12.67
N VAL A 27 -6.57 -35.85 -12.30
CA VAL A 27 -5.71 -36.59 -11.37
C VAL A 27 -4.71 -37.42 -12.16
N ILE A 28 -3.48 -36.91 -12.25
CA ILE A 28 -2.39 -37.57 -12.99
C ILE A 28 -1.76 -38.63 -12.09
N ARG A 29 -1.70 -39.86 -12.59
CA ARG A 29 -1.06 -40.98 -11.87
C ARG A 29 -0.37 -41.95 -12.81
N ASP A 30 0.48 -42.81 -12.24
CA ASP A 30 1.03 -43.94 -12.97
C ASP A 30 -0.10 -44.88 -13.45
N ILE A 31 0.02 -45.38 -14.68
CA ILE A 31 -0.94 -46.33 -15.26
C ILE A 31 -1.10 -47.62 -14.43
N ASN A 32 -0.07 -48.00 -13.66
CA ASN A 32 -0.10 -49.16 -12.77
C ASN A 32 -0.57 -48.82 -11.34
N ALA A 33 -0.73 -47.54 -11.01
CA ALA A 33 -1.32 -47.12 -9.74
C ALA A 33 -2.83 -47.46 -9.69
N ALA A 34 -3.38 -47.53 -8.49
CA ALA A 34 -4.82 -47.75 -8.32
C ALA A 34 -5.61 -46.59 -8.96
N PRO A 35 -6.76 -46.87 -9.60
CA PRO A 35 -7.66 -45.82 -10.08
C PRO A 35 -8.10 -44.87 -8.98
N LEU A 36 -8.52 -43.68 -9.39
CA LEU A 36 -9.05 -42.66 -8.48
C LEU A 36 -10.19 -43.23 -7.61
N SER A 37 -10.00 -43.18 -6.29
CA SER A 37 -10.98 -43.70 -5.33
C SER A 37 -12.09 -42.69 -5.04
N ALA A 38 -13.24 -43.18 -4.56
CA ALA A 38 -14.34 -42.32 -4.11
C ALA A 38 -13.92 -41.37 -2.97
N GLY A 39 -12.98 -41.79 -2.12
CA GLY A 39 -12.43 -40.94 -1.05
C GLY A 39 -11.63 -39.77 -1.60
N GLN A 40 -10.79 -40.00 -2.60
CA GLN A 40 -10.02 -38.94 -3.27
C GLN A 40 -10.93 -37.96 -4.01
N ILE A 41 -11.98 -38.46 -4.70
CA ILE A 41 -12.98 -37.59 -5.34
C ILE A 41 -13.63 -36.68 -4.29
N ALA A 42 -14.01 -37.22 -3.14
CA ALA A 42 -14.60 -36.42 -2.06
C ALA A 42 -13.62 -35.39 -1.48
N GLN A 43 -12.32 -35.71 -1.41
CA GLN A 43 -11.28 -34.77 -0.98
C GLN A 43 -11.11 -33.61 -1.99
N ILE A 44 -11.08 -33.91 -3.29
CA ILE A 44 -11.01 -32.89 -4.35
C ILE A 44 -12.25 -32.00 -4.33
N GLN A 45 -13.43 -32.57 -4.09
CA GLN A 45 -14.67 -31.79 -3.94
C GLN A 45 -14.64 -30.88 -2.70
N ALA A 46 -14.08 -31.35 -1.59
CA ALA A 46 -13.91 -30.54 -0.39
C ALA A 46 -12.91 -29.39 -0.60
N SER A 47 -11.77 -29.65 -1.27
CA SER A 47 -10.82 -28.59 -1.66
C SER A 47 -11.47 -27.57 -2.61
N SER A 48 -12.26 -28.04 -3.60
CA SER A 48 -13.05 -27.15 -4.47
C SER A 48 -13.97 -26.25 -3.65
N GLU A 49 -14.67 -26.78 -2.65
CA GLU A 49 -15.53 -26.00 -1.77
C GLU A 49 -14.77 -24.91 -1.01
N VAL A 50 -13.56 -25.21 -0.50
CA VAL A 50 -12.71 -24.23 0.19
C VAL A 50 -12.26 -23.12 -0.77
N THR A 51 -11.74 -23.47 -1.96
CA THR A 51 -11.37 -22.50 -3.00
C THR A 51 -12.56 -21.60 -3.36
N ARG A 52 -13.75 -22.19 -3.56
CA ARG A 52 -14.96 -21.43 -3.91
C ARG A 52 -15.36 -20.45 -2.81
N GLN A 53 -15.25 -20.83 -1.54
CA GLN A 53 -15.49 -19.94 -0.41
C GLN A 53 -14.45 -18.80 -0.38
N PHE A 54 -13.16 -19.12 -0.52
CA PHE A 54 -12.08 -18.14 -0.54
C PHE A 54 -12.31 -17.07 -1.63
N TYR A 55 -12.60 -17.49 -2.86
CA TYR A 55 -12.84 -16.56 -3.96
C TYR A 55 -14.17 -15.82 -3.83
N ALA A 56 -15.23 -16.44 -3.30
CA ALA A 56 -16.49 -15.75 -3.05
C ALA A 56 -16.29 -14.60 -2.04
N ALA A 57 -15.57 -14.85 -0.94
CA ALA A 57 -15.24 -13.82 0.05
C ALA A 57 -14.40 -12.70 -0.56
N ASN A 58 -13.30 -13.04 -1.24
CA ASN A 58 -12.39 -12.06 -1.83
C ASN A 58 -13.02 -11.22 -2.94
N SER A 59 -13.92 -11.82 -3.72
CA SER A 59 -14.59 -11.12 -4.83
C SER A 59 -15.84 -10.37 -4.44
N GLY A 60 -16.25 -10.36 -3.17
CA GLY A 60 -17.55 -9.79 -2.78
C GLY A 60 -18.72 -10.51 -3.44
N GLY A 61 -18.56 -11.82 -3.72
CA GLY A 61 -19.52 -12.66 -4.39
C GLY A 61 -19.59 -12.47 -5.91
N PHE A 62 -18.56 -11.90 -6.54
CA PHE A 62 -18.51 -11.72 -8.00
C PHE A 62 -17.87 -12.88 -8.76
N TYR A 63 -17.19 -13.81 -8.09
CA TYR A 63 -16.52 -14.96 -8.71
C TYR A 63 -16.80 -16.27 -7.96
N ASP A 64 -17.02 -17.33 -8.73
CA ASP A 64 -17.09 -18.71 -8.24
C ASP A 64 -16.61 -19.66 -9.35
N LEU A 65 -15.76 -20.63 -9.00
CA LEU A 65 -15.25 -21.65 -9.91
C LEU A 65 -15.44 -23.04 -9.29
N ARG A 66 -16.26 -23.87 -9.92
CA ARG A 66 -16.49 -25.25 -9.47
C ARG A 66 -15.86 -26.26 -10.39
N TYR A 67 -15.39 -27.37 -9.82
CA TYR A 67 -14.94 -28.50 -10.62
C TYR A 67 -16.15 -29.34 -11.03
N THR A 68 -16.60 -29.21 -12.28
CA THR A 68 -17.72 -30.02 -12.78
C THR A 68 -17.28 -31.38 -13.30
N GLN A 69 -15.98 -31.53 -13.58
CA GLN A 69 -15.36 -32.77 -14.01
C GLN A 69 -14.15 -33.08 -13.12
N ILE A 70 -14.10 -34.29 -12.57
CA ILE A 70 -12.92 -34.84 -11.89
C ILE A 70 -12.58 -36.13 -12.62
N VAL A 71 -11.45 -36.14 -13.32
CA VAL A 71 -11.09 -37.20 -14.26
C VAL A 71 -9.83 -37.92 -13.80
N ASP A 72 -9.88 -39.25 -13.85
CA ASP A 72 -8.74 -40.12 -13.58
C ASP A 72 -7.89 -40.25 -14.85
N VAL A 73 -6.62 -39.87 -14.79
CA VAL A 73 -5.74 -39.77 -15.95
C VAL A 73 -4.49 -40.63 -15.75
N PRO A 74 -4.55 -41.92 -16.10
CA PRO A 74 -3.40 -42.81 -16.07
C PRO A 74 -2.41 -42.48 -17.20
N LEU A 75 -1.19 -42.09 -16.85
CA LEU A 75 -0.09 -41.89 -17.78
C LEU A 75 1.04 -42.90 -17.52
N ALA A 76 1.82 -43.19 -18.56
CA ALA A 76 3.07 -43.90 -18.39
C ALA A 76 4.12 -42.94 -17.81
N LEU A 77 4.67 -43.28 -16.65
CA LEU A 77 5.73 -42.51 -16.00
C LEU A 77 7.11 -43.11 -16.29
N ASN A 78 8.16 -42.34 -16.03
CA ASN A 78 9.52 -42.85 -16.02
C ASN A 78 9.67 -43.95 -14.95
N ALA A 79 10.69 -44.78 -15.08
CA ALA A 79 10.96 -45.85 -14.11
C ALA A 79 11.18 -45.34 -12.68
N ASP A 80 11.52 -44.07 -12.50
CA ASP A 80 11.69 -43.42 -11.22
C ASP A 80 10.44 -42.68 -10.71
N GLY A 81 9.33 -42.75 -11.44
CA GLY A 81 8.04 -42.14 -11.09
C GLY A 81 7.85 -40.69 -11.55
N THR A 82 8.81 -40.11 -12.27
CA THR A 82 8.70 -38.76 -12.85
C THR A 82 7.88 -38.76 -14.15
N ARG A 83 7.41 -37.59 -14.57
CA ARG A 83 6.54 -37.45 -15.75
C ARG A 83 7.38 -37.51 -17.05
N ILE A 84 6.79 -38.03 -18.12
CA ILE A 84 7.47 -38.20 -19.41
C ILE A 84 7.02 -37.11 -20.38
N GLY A 85 7.98 -36.43 -21.03
CA GLY A 85 7.71 -35.61 -22.21
C GLY A 85 6.67 -34.52 -21.95
N ASP A 86 5.76 -34.33 -22.92
CA ASP A 86 4.66 -33.37 -22.84
C ASP A 86 3.43 -34.02 -22.20
N TRP A 87 3.55 -34.32 -20.91
CA TRP A 87 2.52 -35.03 -20.15
C TRP A 87 1.20 -34.26 -20.06
N ILE A 88 1.21 -32.93 -20.25
CA ILE A 88 0.00 -32.09 -20.29
C ILE A 88 -0.79 -32.39 -21.55
N ALA A 89 -0.15 -32.33 -22.73
CA ALA A 89 -0.80 -32.67 -23.98
C ALA A 89 -1.29 -34.13 -23.98
N ASP A 90 -0.52 -35.05 -23.39
CA ASP A 90 -0.92 -36.45 -23.25
C ASP A 90 -2.16 -36.59 -22.33
N ALA A 91 -2.21 -35.87 -21.21
CA ALA A 91 -3.35 -35.86 -20.30
C ALA A 91 -4.62 -35.30 -20.96
N GLU A 92 -4.51 -34.17 -21.67
CA GLU A 92 -5.64 -33.59 -22.40
C GLU A 92 -6.13 -34.52 -23.51
N ASN A 93 -5.23 -35.11 -24.29
CA ASN A 93 -5.58 -36.08 -25.34
C ASN A 93 -6.25 -37.33 -24.77
N TYR A 94 -5.79 -37.81 -23.61
CA TYR A 94 -6.45 -38.89 -22.89
C TYR A 94 -7.88 -38.49 -22.51
N VAL A 95 -8.08 -37.27 -21.99
CA VAL A 95 -9.39 -36.79 -21.58
C VAL A 95 -10.36 -36.60 -22.75
N ARG A 96 -9.89 -36.00 -23.86
CA ARG A 96 -10.66 -35.88 -25.11
C ARG A 96 -11.08 -37.25 -25.64
N SER A 97 -10.15 -38.21 -25.69
CA SER A 97 -10.42 -39.53 -26.29
C SER A 97 -11.23 -40.47 -25.39
N THR A 98 -11.07 -40.39 -24.07
CA THR A 98 -11.68 -41.31 -23.11
C THR A 98 -13.01 -40.80 -22.59
N TYR A 99 -13.08 -39.51 -22.25
CA TYR A 99 -14.27 -38.90 -21.64
C TYR A 99 -15.06 -38.03 -22.62
N GLY A 100 -14.51 -37.69 -23.78
CA GLY A 100 -15.19 -36.81 -24.75
C GLY A 100 -15.32 -35.37 -24.25
N ILE A 101 -14.44 -34.96 -23.33
CA ILE A 101 -14.39 -33.64 -22.72
C ILE A 101 -13.31 -32.84 -23.46
N GLU A 102 -13.64 -31.64 -23.92
CA GLU A 102 -12.67 -30.68 -24.49
C GLU A 102 -12.17 -29.75 -23.38
N PRO A 103 -10.91 -29.87 -22.92
CA PRO A 103 -10.38 -29.03 -21.84
C PRO A 103 -10.48 -27.51 -22.10
N GLU A 104 -10.44 -27.10 -23.35
CA GLU A 104 -10.52 -25.71 -23.80
C GLU A 104 -11.91 -25.09 -23.60
N ASP A 105 -12.95 -25.91 -23.38
CA ASP A 105 -14.29 -25.43 -23.05
C ASP A 105 -14.41 -24.95 -21.58
N PHE A 106 -13.41 -25.25 -20.75
CA PHE A 106 -13.42 -24.93 -19.32
C PHE A 106 -12.64 -23.66 -19.01
N HIS A 107 -13.06 -22.99 -17.94
CA HIS A 107 -12.33 -21.82 -17.46
C HIS A 107 -10.96 -22.22 -16.91
N ALA A 108 -10.84 -23.37 -16.26
CA ALA A 108 -9.59 -23.85 -15.66
C ALA A 108 -9.41 -25.36 -15.84
N ASN A 109 -8.18 -25.76 -16.13
CA ASN A 109 -7.71 -27.14 -16.21
C ASN A 109 -6.65 -27.35 -15.12
N ILE A 110 -7.02 -28.09 -14.08
CA ILE A 110 -6.20 -28.29 -12.89
C ILE A 110 -5.51 -29.64 -12.98
N PHE A 111 -4.19 -29.65 -13.12
CA PHE A 111 -3.39 -30.86 -13.20
C PHE A 111 -2.81 -31.21 -11.83
N ASP A 112 -3.50 -32.08 -11.10
CA ASP A 112 -3.01 -32.64 -9.85
C ASP A 112 -2.00 -33.74 -10.14
N VAL A 113 -0.75 -33.41 -9.85
CA VAL A 113 0.42 -34.26 -10.08
C VAL A 113 1.06 -34.71 -8.77
N SER A 114 0.38 -34.48 -7.63
CA SER A 114 0.84 -34.86 -6.28
C SER A 114 1.05 -36.38 -6.13
N GLY A 115 0.37 -37.19 -6.95
CA GLY A 115 0.55 -38.64 -7.02
C GLY A 115 1.79 -39.11 -7.80
N THR A 116 2.54 -38.19 -8.40
CA THR A 116 3.77 -38.46 -9.17
C THR A 116 5.01 -37.96 -8.43
N LYS A 117 6.19 -38.46 -8.78
CA LYS A 117 7.45 -37.92 -8.24
C LYS A 117 7.75 -36.59 -8.94
N PRO A 118 8.09 -35.51 -8.20
CA PRO A 118 8.53 -34.25 -8.81
C PRO A 118 9.70 -34.47 -9.77
N ASP A 119 9.72 -33.71 -10.85
CA ASP A 119 10.83 -33.77 -11.81
C ASP A 119 12.13 -33.27 -11.14
N PRO A 120 13.33 -33.76 -11.51
CA PRO A 120 14.57 -33.45 -10.80
C PRO A 120 14.89 -31.95 -10.66
N ASP A 121 14.42 -31.13 -11.61
CA ASP A 121 14.63 -29.68 -11.66
C ASP A 121 13.35 -28.90 -11.32
N GLN A 122 12.33 -29.57 -10.77
CA GLN A 122 11.09 -28.92 -10.34
C GLN A 122 11.33 -28.08 -9.08
N GLY A 123 11.38 -26.76 -9.27
CA GLY A 123 11.49 -25.78 -8.18
C GLY A 123 10.15 -25.25 -7.65
N TRP A 124 9.03 -25.83 -8.05
CA TRP A 124 7.70 -25.26 -7.84
C TRP A 124 6.73 -26.21 -7.15
N SER A 125 5.83 -25.66 -6.34
CA SER A 125 4.71 -26.40 -5.72
C SER A 125 3.44 -26.32 -6.56
N GLY A 126 3.24 -25.24 -7.31
CA GLY A 126 2.27 -25.11 -8.39
C GLY A 126 2.90 -24.39 -9.59
N LEU A 127 2.24 -24.47 -10.75
CA LEU A 127 2.70 -23.79 -11.95
C LEU A 127 1.52 -23.45 -12.86
N ALA A 128 1.27 -22.16 -13.06
CA ALA A 128 0.32 -21.66 -14.04
C ALA A 128 1.00 -21.37 -15.39
N TRP A 129 0.35 -21.77 -16.49
CA TRP A 129 0.78 -21.41 -17.84
C TRP A 129 -0.06 -20.26 -18.38
N ILE A 130 0.48 -19.05 -18.42
CA ILE A 130 -0.21 -17.87 -18.95
C ILE A 130 0.16 -17.70 -20.44
N PRO A 131 -0.80 -17.45 -21.36
CA PRO A 131 -2.22 -17.14 -21.14
C PRO A 131 -3.17 -18.36 -21.24
N SER A 132 -2.70 -19.59 -21.00
CA SER A 132 -3.52 -20.81 -21.03
C SER A 132 -4.50 -20.87 -19.83
N ASN A 133 -5.45 -21.80 -19.89
CA ASN A 133 -6.31 -22.18 -18.76
C ASN A 133 -5.72 -23.31 -17.90
N ASN A 134 -4.49 -23.73 -18.19
CA ASN A 134 -3.82 -24.83 -17.51
C ASN A 134 -3.00 -24.34 -16.31
N PHE A 135 -3.10 -25.06 -15.20
CA PHE A 135 -2.14 -24.98 -14.10
C PHE A 135 -1.99 -26.31 -13.39
N ALA A 136 -0.80 -26.57 -12.84
CA ALA A 136 -0.47 -27.81 -12.15
C ALA A 136 -0.27 -27.57 -10.67
N VAL A 137 -0.61 -28.58 -9.86
CA VAL A 137 -0.39 -28.58 -8.41
C VAL A 137 0.34 -29.87 -8.03
N GLN A 138 1.53 -29.72 -7.46
CA GLN A 138 2.34 -30.83 -6.94
C GLN A 138 2.10 -31.06 -5.45
N ALA A 139 1.76 -30.01 -4.71
CA ALA A 139 1.45 -30.10 -3.30
C ALA A 139 0.18 -30.94 -3.07
N ASP A 140 0.13 -31.65 -1.94
CA ASP A 140 -1.06 -32.42 -1.56
C ASP A 140 -2.19 -31.45 -1.19
N ILE A 141 -3.24 -31.39 -2.02
CA ILE A 141 -4.40 -30.51 -1.83
C ILE A 141 -5.20 -30.78 -0.55
N SER A 142 -4.96 -31.90 0.13
CA SER A 142 -5.54 -32.17 1.46
C SER A 142 -4.77 -31.52 2.61
N SER A 143 -3.63 -30.90 2.31
CA SER A 143 -2.85 -30.10 3.25
C SER A 143 -3.12 -28.61 3.09
N ASP A 144 -2.92 -27.83 4.16
CA ASP A 144 -3.06 -26.37 4.13
C ASP A 144 -2.19 -25.74 3.02
N TRP A 145 -0.95 -26.23 2.85
CA TRP A 145 -0.06 -25.77 1.78
C TRP A 145 -0.58 -26.06 0.38
N GLY A 146 -1.11 -27.27 0.13
CA GLY A 146 -1.68 -27.60 -1.18
C GLY A 146 -2.92 -26.77 -1.49
N GLN A 147 -3.70 -26.40 -0.48
CA GLN A 147 -4.82 -25.48 -0.64
C GLN A 147 -4.36 -24.06 -0.98
N ILE A 148 -3.33 -23.53 -0.31
CA ILE A 148 -2.73 -22.22 -0.66
C ILE A 148 -2.26 -22.23 -2.12
N VAL A 149 -1.53 -23.27 -2.52
CA VAL A 149 -1.03 -23.39 -3.90
C VAL A 149 -2.19 -23.44 -4.89
N MET A 150 -3.26 -24.19 -4.60
CA MET A 150 -4.45 -24.21 -5.45
C MET A 150 -5.05 -22.81 -5.65
N ASP A 151 -5.22 -22.07 -4.56
CA ASP A 151 -5.82 -20.75 -4.58
C ASP A 151 -4.90 -19.73 -5.28
N HIS A 152 -3.58 -19.84 -5.09
CA HIS A 152 -2.55 -19.04 -5.75
C HIS A 152 -2.49 -19.26 -7.27
N GLU A 153 -2.41 -20.50 -7.74
CA GLU A 153 -2.34 -20.79 -9.18
C GLU A 153 -3.63 -20.38 -9.90
N LEU A 154 -4.77 -20.47 -9.21
CA LEU A 154 -6.04 -19.94 -9.72
C LEU A 154 -6.04 -18.40 -9.78
N GLY A 155 -5.25 -17.72 -8.95
CA GLY A 155 -5.07 -16.26 -8.97
C GLY A 155 -4.40 -15.82 -10.28
N HIS A 156 -3.34 -16.51 -10.69
CA HIS A 156 -2.74 -16.32 -12.01
C HIS A 156 -3.73 -16.54 -13.15
N ARG A 157 -4.60 -17.55 -13.02
CA ARG A 157 -5.60 -17.85 -14.04
C ARG A 157 -6.55 -16.67 -14.29
N ILE A 158 -6.86 -15.90 -13.25
CA ILE A 158 -7.73 -14.72 -13.33
C ILE A 158 -6.96 -13.41 -13.51
N GLY A 159 -5.65 -13.48 -13.75
CA GLY A 159 -4.82 -12.37 -14.23
C GLY A 159 -3.99 -11.67 -13.15
N VAL A 160 -3.85 -12.25 -11.96
CA VAL A 160 -3.09 -11.63 -10.87
C VAL A 160 -1.60 -12.02 -10.96
N PRO A 161 -0.65 -11.06 -10.93
CA PRO A 161 0.77 -11.36 -10.82
C PRO A 161 1.11 -11.88 -9.41
N HIS A 162 2.38 -12.25 -9.18
CA HIS A 162 2.85 -12.44 -7.80
C HIS A 162 2.78 -11.12 -7.03
N ALA A 163 2.58 -11.21 -5.72
CA ALA A 163 2.59 -10.06 -4.83
C ALA A 163 3.93 -10.03 -4.08
N GLY A 164 4.73 -9.01 -4.40
CA GLY A 164 6.09 -8.88 -3.89
C GLY A 164 6.21 -8.08 -2.60
N ALA A 165 7.44 -7.97 -2.11
CA ALA A 165 7.79 -6.95 -1.13
C ALA A 165 9.12 -6.29 -1.49
N LEU A 166 9.18 -4.97 -1.34
CA LEU A 166 10.40 -4.19 -1.43
C LEU A 166 11.06 -4.17 -0.07
N ARG A 167 12.19 -4.87 0.03
CA ARG A 167 12.84 -5.14 1.32
C ARG A 167 14.22 -4.51 1.37
N ALA A 168 14.47 -3.72 2.42
CA ALA A 168 15.77 -3.13 2.73
C ALA A 168 16.66 -4.12 3.50
N VAL A 169 16.91 -5.30 2.92
CA VAL A 169 17.70 -6.35 3.57
C VAL A 169 19.17 -6.20 3.20
N ASN A 170 20.03 -6.10 4.21
CA ASN A 170 21.47 -6.19 4.06
C ASN A 170 21.93 -7.63 4.34
N ASP A 171 22.27 -8.38 3.28
CA ASP A 171 22.73 -9.76 3.36
C ASP A 171 23.88 -10.05 2.37
N SER A 172 24.19 -11.33 2.12
CA SER A 172 25.29 -11.71 1.21
C SER A 172 25.04 -11.37 -0.25
N ASN A 173 23.79 -11.11 -0.63
CA ASN A 173 23.34 -10.89 -2.00
C ASN A 173 22.93 -9.43 -2.24
N TYR A 174 22.49 -8.72 -1.20
CA TYR A 174 21.94 -7.37 -1.31
C TYR A 174 22.53 -6.47 -0.23
N THR A 175 23.00 -5.30 -0.64
CA THR A 175 23.40 -4.22 0.27
C THR A 175 22.60 -2.98 -0.12
N PRO A 176 21.72 -2.48 0.76
CA PRO A 176 20.98 -1.26 0.48
C PRO A 176 21.90 -0.03 0.62
N TYR A 177 21.68 0.98 -0.21
CA TYR A 177 22.45 2.23 -0.23
C TYR A 177 21.53 3.45 -0.20
N TYR A 178 22.03 4.58 0.27
CA TYR A 178 21.44 5.89 0.02
C TYR A 178 22.49 6.81 -0.58
N TYR A 179 22.07 7.90 -1.24
CA TYR A 179 23.01 8.91 -1.75
C TYR A 179 23.07 10.09 -0.78
N ASP A 180 24.22 10.26 -0.14
CA ASP A 180 24.49 11.43 0.71
C ASP A 180 24.89 12.61 -0.19
N PHE A 181 24.01 13.60 -0.27
CA PHE A 181 24.21 14.81 -1.08
C PHE A 181 25.25 15.77 -0.51
N ASP A 182 25.56 15.70 0.78
CA ASP A 182 26.56 16.56 1.43
C ASP A 182 27.97 16.04 1.17
N THR A 183 28.16 14.72 1.24
CA THR A 183 29.45 14.09 0.90
C THR A 183 29.58 13.75 -0.58
N GLY A 184 28.47 13.76 -1.32
CA GLY A 184 28.42 13.51 -2.77
C GLY A 184 28.73 12.05 -3.14
N ARG A 185 28.37 11.09 -2.28
CA ARG A 185 28.67 9.67 -2.47
C ARG A 185 27.52 8.77 -2.03
N TYR A 186 27.51 7.55 -2.54
CA TYR A 186 26.67 6.50 -2.01
C TYR A 186 27.23 5.98 -0.69
N GLU A 187 26.35 5.82 0.29
CA GLU A 187 26.64 5.25 1.59
C GLU A 187 25.75 4.02 1.84
N GLU A 188 26.27 3.06 2.59
CA GLU A 188 25.51 1.87 2.98
C GLU A 188 24.38 2.29 3.93
N TYR A 189 23.17 1.84 3.63
CA TYR A 189 22.00 2.12 4.45
C TYR A 189 22.09 1.32 5.76
N SER A 190 21.77 1.98 6.87
CA SER A 190 21.48 1.31 8.13
C SER A 190 20.31 2.03 8.79
N ALA A 191 19.42 1.28 9.43
CA ALA A 191 18.27 1.85 10.15
C ALA A 191 18.68 2.95 11.15
N ALA A 192 19.86 2.81 11.77
CA ALA A 192 20.38 3.78 12.74
C ALA A 192 20.98 5.06 12.13
N ALA A 193 21.51 5.00 10.91
CA ALA A 193 22.17 6.15 10.26
C ALA A 193 21.30 6.79 9.17
N GLY A 194 20.29 6.07 8.67
CA GLY A 194 19.49 6.44 7.51
C GLY A 194 18.01 6.60 7.82
N ALA A 195 17.59 6.80 9.08
CA ALA A 195 16.17 7.04 9.40
C ALA A 195 15.56 8.26 8.67
N GLU A 196 16.40 9.18 8.19
CA GLU A 196 16.00 10.34 7.38
C GLU A 196 15.92 10.05 5.88
N HIS A 197 16.41 8.89 5.45
CA HIS A 197 16.46 8.47 4.06
C HIS A 197 15.53 7.29 3.91
N GLY A 198 14.46 7.48 3.15
CA GLY A 198 13.45 6.47 2.87
C GLY A 198 13.95 5.17 2.24
N VAL A 199 13.07 4.43 1.55
CA VAL A 199 13.42 3.16 0.87
C VAL A 199 14.74 3.32 0.08
N PRO A 200 15.80 2.57 0.45
CA PRO A 200 17.13 2.77 -0.11
C PRO A 200 17.25 2.27 -1.56
N PHE A 201 18.32 2.67 -2.26
CA PHE A 201 18.75 2.03 -3.50
C PHE A 201 19.23 0.61 -3.23
N GLY A 202 19.09 -0.30 -4.21
CA GLY A 202 19.53 -1.68 -4.01
C GLY A 202 18.58 -2.51 -3.16
N VAL A 203 17.31 -2.08 -3.05
CA VAL A 203 16.27 -2.91 -2.40
C VAL A 203 16.00 -4.16 -3.22
N HIS A 204 15.82 -5.26 -2.51
CA HIS A 204 15.42 -6.52 -3.10
C HIS A 204 13.90 -6.49 -3.32
N ASN A 205 13.46 -6.68 -4.57
CA ASN A 205 12.07 -7.01 -4.82
C ASN A 205 11.92 -8.52 -4.67
N ASP A 206 11.55 -8.94 -3.46
CA ASP A 206 11.21 -10.34 -3.17
C ASP A 206 9.86 -10.60 -3.85
N GLU A 207 9.86 -11.31 -4.98
CA GLU A 207 8.68 -11.50 -5.84
C GLU A 207 7.50 -12.14 -5.10
N TYR A 208 7.78 -12.97 -4.10
CA TYR A 208 6.77 -13.55 -3.23
C TYR A 208 6.76 -12.88 -1.86
N GLY A 209 7.45 -11.74 -1.68
CA GLY A 209 7.72 -11.18 -0.37
C GLY A 209 6.51 -10.77 0.43
N ASN A 210 5.31 -10.65 -0.15
CA ASN A 210 4.10 -10.21 0.54
C ASN A 210 3.48 -11.33 1.40
N PRO A 211 3.53 -11.25 2.74
CA PRO A 211 2.97 -12.29 3.61
C PRO A 211 1.47 -12.12 3.84
N PHE A 212 0.85 -11.06 3.31
CA PHE A 212 -0.57 -10.78 3.44
C PHE A 212 -1.37 -11.19 2.21
N ASP A 213 -0.72 -11.45 1.08
CA ASP A 213 -1.43 -11.74 -0.16
C ASP A 213 -1.30 -13.22 -0.54
N VAL A 214 -2.39 -13.82 -1.03
CA VAL A 214 -2.37 -15.19 -1.57
C VAL A 214 -1.35 -15.33 -2.70
N MET A 215 -1.07 -14.26 -3.42
CA MET A 215 -0.08 -14.20 -4.50
C MET A 215 1.36 -13.98 -4.00
N GLY A 216 1.59 -13.89 -2.69
CA GLY A 216 2.91 -13.81 -2.09
C GLY A 216 3.39 -15.13 -1.46
N ASN A 217 4.18 -15.06 -0.40
CA ASN A 217 4.91 -16.19 0.17
C ASN A 217 4.17 -16.74 1.38
N ILE A 218 3.45 -17.86 1.17
CA ILE A 218 2.93 -18.71 2.25
C ILE A 218 1.76 -18.09 3.03
N SER A 219 0.89 -17.33 2.34
CA SER A 219 -0.27 -16.72 3.00
C SER A 219 -1.59 -17.35 2.58
N HIS A 220 -2.47 -17.58 3.55
CA HIS A 220 -3.93 -17.69 3.33
C HIS A 220 -4.60 -16.31 3.23
N GLY A 221 -3.79 -15.26 3.05
CA GLY A 221 -4.25 -13.89 2.99
C GLY A 221 -5.13 -13.61 1.77
N HIS A 222 -5.78 -12.47 1.81
CA HIS A 222 -6.66 -12.01 0.73
C HIS A 222 -5.85 -11.30 -0.35
N PHE A 223 -6.40 -11.25 -1.56
CA PHE A 223 -5.87 -10.35 -2.60
C PHE A 223 -5.88 -8.92 -2.06
N ASN A 224 -4.78 -8.20 -2.28
CA ASN A 224 -4.64 -6.81 -1.90
C ASN A 224 -5.60 -5.90 -2.69
N VAL A 225 -5.78 -4.67 -2.20
CA VAL A 225 -6.70 -3.67 -2.77
C VAL A 225 -6.28 -3.28 -4.18
N HIS A 226 -4.98 -3.17 -4.45
CA HIS A 226 -4.46 -2.84 -5.77
C HIS A 226 -4.98 -3.85 -6.80
N GLU A 227 -4.76 -5.15 -6.56
CA GLU A 227 -5.19 -6.23 -7.45
C GLU A 227 -6.72 -6.30 -7.61
N LYS A 228 -7.44 -6.11 -6.49
CA LYS A 228 -8.91 -6.05 -6.50
C LYS A 228 -9.44 -4.89 -7.34
N LEU A 229 -8.73 -3.77 -7.41
CA LEU A 229 -9.10 -2.59 -8.17
C LEU A 229 -8.68 -2.70 -9.64
N THR A 230 -7.43 -3.03 -9.92
CA THR A 230 -6.79 -2.87 -11.24
C THR A 230 -7.00 -4.08 -12.14
N ASN A 231 -6.66 -5.28 -11.66
CA ASN A 231 -6.67 -6.50 -12.46
C ASN A 231 -8.00 -7.25 -12.36
N LEU A 232 -8.57 -7.32 -11.15
CA LEU A 232 -9.78 -8.12 -10.89
C LEU A 232 -11.08 -7.32 -11.03
N GLN A 233 -11.01 -6.00 -10.82
CA GLN A 233 -12.15 -5.08 -10.84
C GLN A 233 -13.27 -5.49 -9.85
N TRP A 234 -12.93 -6.14 -8.74
CA TRP A 234 -13.85 -6.47 -7.65
C TRP A 234 -14.15 -5.24 -6.78
N LEU A 235 -13.25 -4.27 -6.76
CA LEU A 235 -13.48 -2.93 -6.21
C LEU A 235 -13.62 -1.90 -7.34
N THR A 236 -14.19 -0.75 -6.99
CA THR A 236 -14.34 0.39 -7.90
C THR A 236 -13.44 1.56 -7.48
N PRO A 237 -13.13 2.51 -8.39
CA PRO A 237 -12.40 3.72 -8.01
C PRO A 237 -13.09 4.58 -6.95
N ALA A 238 -14.40 4.42 -6.71
CA ALA A 238 -15.08 5.10 -5.60
C ALA A 238 -14.76 4.48 -4.24
N GLN A 239 -14.39 3.20 -4.23
CA GLN A 239 -14.04 2.41 -3.04
C GLN A 239 -12.54 2.41 -2.74
N ALA A 240 -11.71 2.78 -3.71
CA ALA A 240 -10.29 3.04 -3.52
C ALA A 240 -9.87 4.27 -4.35
N PRO A 241 -10.31 5.47 -3.94
CA PRO A 241 -10.14 6.68 -4.74
C PRO A 241 -8.70 7.16 -4.80
N ASP A 242 -8.41 7.91 -5.85
CA ASP A 242 -7.12 8.57 -6.08
C ASP A 242 -6.99 9.82 -5.19
N LEU A 243 -6.03 9.83 -4.26
CA LEU A 243 -5.75 10.95 -3.34
C LEU A 243 -5.39 12.23 -4.07
N ASN A 244 -4.84 12.16 -5.29
CA ASN A 244 -4.61 13.37 -6.10
C ASN A 244 -5.91 14.07 -6.49
N GLN A 245 -7.05 13.36 -6.42
CA GLN A 245 -8.38 13.89 -6.76
C GLN A 245 -9.19 14.24 -5.52
N VAL A 246 -9.09 13.45 -4.44
CA VAL A 246 -9.87 13.67 -3.21
C VAL A 246 -9.20 14.61 -2.21
N GLY A 247 -7.87 14.73 -2.26
CA GLY A 247 -7.10 15.69 -1.46
C GLY A 247 -6.81 15.25 -0.03
N GLU A 248 -6.47 16.22 0.82
CA GLU A 248 -6.15 16.01 2.23
C GLU A 248 -7.41 15.74 3.07
N GLY A 249 -7.24 15.09 4.22
CA GLY A 249 -8.31 14.88 5.18
C GLY A 249 -8.11 13.65 6.04
N THR A 250 -9.09 13.37 6.89
CA THR A 250 -9.16 12.10 7.63
C THR A 250 -10.00 11.11 6.86
N TYR A 251 -9.41 9.97 6.53
CA TYR A 251 -10.03 8.89 5.79
C TYR A 251 -10.27 7.70 6.72
N ARG A 252 -11.46 7.13 6.63
CA ARG A 252 -11.79 5.85 7.26
C ARG A 252 -11.66 4.74 6.23
N ILE A 253 -10.68 3.86 6.41
CA ILE A 253 -10.40 2.73 5.52
C ILE A 253 -10.90 1.45 6.20
N TYR A 254 -11.84 0.77 5.56
CA TYR A 254 -12.42 -0.48 6.05
C TYR A 254 -11.62 -1.69 5.57
N ALA A 255 -11.59 -2.72 6.42
CA ALA A 255 -11.02 -4.01 6.07
C ALA A 255 -11.83 -4.66 4.94
N HIS A 256 -11.15 -5.19 3.92
CA HIS A 256 -11.78 -5.84 2.77
C HIS A 256 -11.83 -7.37 2.88
N ASP A 257 -11.47 -7.93 4.03
CA ASP A 257 -11.23 -9.35 4.26
C ASP A 257 -12.19 -9.99 5.29
N GLU A 258 -13.28 -9.31 5.64
CA GLU A 258 -14.26 -9.78 6.63
C GLU A 258 -15.57 -10.32 6.03
N LEU A 259 -15.67 -10.43 4.70
CA LEU A 259 -16.92 -10.83 4.05
C LEU A 259 -17.29 -12.28 4.36
N GLN A 260 -18.54 -12.48 4.80
CA GLN A 260 -19.05 -13.81 5.13
C GLN A 260 -19.65 -14.51 3.90
N THR A 261 -19.14 -15.70 3.62
CA THR A 261 -19.59 -16.52 2.49
C THR A 261 -20.97 -17.14 2.75
N VAL A 262 -21.71 -17.39 1.66
CA VAL A 262 -23.00 -18.08 1.68
C VAL A 262 -23.13 -19.02 0.50
N TYR A 263 -23.72 -20.18 0.72
CA TYR A 263 -23.96 -21.18 -0.31
C TYR A 263 -25.43 -21.20 -0.76
N ASN A 264 -25.66 -21.15 -2.07
CA ASN A 264 -26.97 -21.34 -2.67
C ASN A 264 -27.09 -22.74 -3.26
N SER A 265 -27.67 -23.66 -2.49
CA SER A 265 -27.82 -25.07 -2.87
C SER A 265 -28.70 -25.33 -4.10
N ARG A 266 -29.57 -24.39 -4.48
CA ARG A 266 -30.41 -24.54 -5.67
C ARG A 266 -29.61 -24.34 -6.95
N LEU A 267 -28.67 -23.40 -6.92
CA LEU A 267 -27.85 -23.05 -8.08
C LEU A 267 -26.46 -23.70 -8.01
N ASP A 268 -26.11 -24.27 -6.86
CA ASP A 268 -24.77 -24.75 -6.54
C ASP A 268 -23.73 -23.66 -6.80
N ILE A 269 -23.90 -22.51 -6.12
CA ILE A 269 -23.00 -21.36 -6.21
C ILE A 269 -22.66 -20.81 -4.84
N TYR A 270 -21.42 -20.35 -4.69
CA TYR A 270 -20.96 -19.56 -3.55
C TYR A 270 -21.07 -18.06 -3.83
N GLY A 271 -21.32 -17.30 -2.78
CA GLY A 271 -21.42 -15.85 -2.80
C GLY A 271 -21.14 -15.29 -1.41
N VAL A 272 -21.59 -14.07 -1.13
CA VAL A 272 -21.45 -13.42 0.17
C VAL A 272 -22.78 -12.89 0.69
N THR A 273 -22.93 -12.83 2.01
CA THR A 273 -24.13 -12.29 2.67
C THR A 273 -24.29 -10.79 2.37
N ASP A 274 -23.21 -10.04 2.51
CA ASP A 274 -23.10 -8.64 2.14
C ASP A 274 -21.88 -8.48 1.21
N THR A 275 -22.05 -7.76 0.10
CA THR A 275 -20.94 -7.43 -0.81
C THR A 275 -20.19 -6.20 -0.30
N TYR A 276 -19.11 -5.80 -0.97
CA TYR A 276 -18.43 -4.55 -0.66
C TYR A 276 -19.40 -3.37 -0.71
N ASP A 277 -19.50 -2.62 0.38
CA ASP A 277 -20.36 -1.45 0.45
C ASP A 277 -19.86 -0.41 -0.56
N ALA A 278 -20.74 0.00 -1.47
CA ALA A 278 -20.40 0.93 -2.55
C ALA A 278 -20.06 2.35 -2.05
N SER A 279 -20.34 2.64 -0.78
CA SER A 279 -20.06 3.91 -0.11
C SER A 279 -18.88 3.87 0.86
N SER A 280 -18.28 2.69 1.08
CA SER A 280 -17.12 2.51 1.94
C SER A 280 -15.82 2.60 1.17
N LEU A 281 -14.79 3.13 1.83
CA LEU A 281 -13.42 3.12 1.33
C LEU A 281 -12.74 1.86 1.85
N TYR A 282 -12.17 1.06 0.96
CA TYR A 282 -11.38 -0.13 1.28
C TYR A 282 -9.88 0.10 1.07
N GLY A 283 -9.51 1.22 0.47
CA GLY A 283 -8.15 1.70 0.37
C GLY A 283 -8.10 3.12 -0.18
N LEU A 284 -6.89 3.60 -0.40
CA LEU A 284 -6.60 4.85 -1.10
C LEU A 284 -5.53 4.55 -2.14
N THR A 285 -5.61 5.15 -3.31
CA THR A 285 -4.57 5.05 -4.33
C THR A 285 -4.03 6.44 -4.63
N TYR A 286 -2.85 6.54 -5.22
CA TYR A 286 -2.40 7.74 -5.91
C TYR A 286 -1.19 7.44 -6.79
N THR A 287 -0.91 8.35 -7.71
CA THR A 287 0.31 8.30 -8.52
C THR A 287 1.25 9.41 -8.12
N ARG A 288 2.55 9.13 -8.17
CA ARG A 288 3.61 10.09 -7.89
C ARG A 288 4.70 10.05 -8.94
N GLU A 289 5.41 11.16 -9.08
CA GLU A 289 6.64 11.21 -9.86
C GLU A 289 7.78 10.54 -9.07
N ALA A 290 8.62 9.82 -9.79
CA ALA A 290 9.79 9.13 -9.27
C ALA A 290 10.87 9.07 -10.36
N GLU A 291 12.04 8.52 -10.01
CA GLU A 291 13.04 8.12 -10.98
C GLU A 291 13.51 6.67 -10.73
N ARG A 292 13.75 5.95 -11.81
CA ARG A 292 14.26 4.58 -11.80
C ARG A 292 15.63 4.53 -12.45
N PHE A 293 16.57 3.84 -11.82
CA PHE A 293 17.85 3.53 -12.46
C PHE A 293 17.66 2.49 -13.58
N ASP A 294 18.03 2.87 -14.81
CA ASP A 294 17.97 2.03 -15.99
C ASP A 294 19.35 1.42 -16.27
N LEU A 295 19.44 0.09 -16.16
CA LEU A 295 20.66 -0.69 -16.39
C LEU A 295 21.23 -0.55 -17.81
N GLN A 296 20.38 -0.29 -18.81
CA GLN A 296 20.84 -0.18 -20.20
C GLN A 296 21.50 1.15 -20.48
N SER A 297 20.94 2.23 -19.93
CA SER A 297 21.48 3.58 -20.09
C SER A 297 22.53 3.93 -19.03
N GLY A 298 22.52 3.24 -17.89
CA GLY A 298 23.33 3.57 -16.72
C GLY A 298 22.95 4.92 -16.12
N GLN A 299 21.69 5.35 -16.24
CA GLN A 299 21.19 6.65 -15.79
C GLN A 299 19.86 6.49 -15.03
N PHE A 300 19.52 7.48 -14.20
CA PHE A 300 18.17 7.63 -13.68
C PHE A 300 17.25 8.18 -14.76
N THR A 301 16.04 7.64 -14.82
CA THR A 301 15.00 8.03 -15.77
C THR A 301 13.70 8.31 -15.01
N SER A 302 13.02 9.40 -15.35
CA SER A 302 11.72 9.71 -14.73
C SER A 302 10.70 8.61 -15.01
N THR A 303 9.92 8.29 -14.00
CA THR A 303 8.83 7.32 -14.05
C THR A 303 7.69 7.77 -13.14
N THR A 304 6.51 7.21 -13.34
CA THR A 304 5.41 7.34 -12.40
C THR A 304 5.34 6.06 -11.57
N GLN A 305 5.06 6.19 -10.28
CA GLN A 305 4.74 5.06 -9.40
C GLN A 305 3.30 5.18 -8.92
N GLU A 306 2.61 4.05 -8.82
CA GLU A 306 1.32 3.96 -8.15
C GLU A 306 1.55 3.49 -6.71
N VAL A 307 0.90 4.15 -5.77
CA VAL A 307 0.90 3.79 -4.36
C VAL A 307 -0.51 3.40 -3.94
N THR A 308 -0.65 2.31 -3.20
CA THR A 308 -1.92 1.89 -2.60
C THR A 308 -1.78 1.76 -1.09
N LEU A 309 -2.74 2.33 -0.35
CA LEU A 309 -2.91 2.15 1.09
C LEU A 309 -4.04 1.15 1.34
N GLU A 310 -3.81 0.23 2.26
CA GLU A 310 -4.73 -0.85 2.59
C GLU A 310 -4.82 -1.04 4.10
N TYR A 311 -5.99 -1.50 4.55
CA TYR A 311 -6.20 -2.01 5.89
C TYR A 311 -6.79 -3.41 5.84
N ARG A 312 -6.32 -4.26 6.76
CA ARG A 312 -6.76 -5.65 6.93
C ARG A 312 -7.25 -5.88 8.35
N ALA A 313 -8.24 -6.76 8.49
CA ALA A 313 -8.83 -7.02 9.79
C ALA A 313 -7.82 -7.62 10.78
N GLY A 314 -7.86 -7.13 12.03
CA GLY A 314 -7.00 -7.61 13.11
C GLY A 314 -5.55 -7.12 13.05
N ARG A 315 -5.25 -6.16 12.16
CA ARG A 315 -3.94 -5.51 12.04
C ARG A 315 -3.91 -4.20 12.82
N ASP A 316 -2.72 -3.77 13.21
CA ASP A 316 -2.51 -2.56 14.04
C ASP A 316 -2.11 -1.33 13.22
N GLY A 317 -2.18 -1.44 11.89
CA GLY A 317 -1.75 -0.39 11.00
C GLY A 317 -2.24 -0.58 9.56
N ILE A 318 -1.74 0.28 8.68
CA ILE A 318 -1.97 0.19 7.23
C ILE A 318 -0.76 -0.44 6.52
N GLN A 319 -1.03 -1.19 5.46
CA GLN A 319 0.00 -1.61 4.51
C GLN A 319 0.10 -0.56 3.39
N LEU A 320 1.32 -0.35 2.89
CA LEU A 320 1.56 0.49 1.72
C LEU A 320 2.20 -0.33 0.61
N TYR A 321 1.70 -0.16 -0.60
CA TYR A 321 2.16 -0.88 -1.78
C TYR A 321 2.73 0.09 -2.81
N LEU A 322 3.87 -0.23 -3.42
CA LEU A 322 4.36 0.39 -4.65
C LEU A 322 4.09 -0.56 -5.81
N GLY A 323 3.03 -0.30 -6.57
CA GLY A 323 2.49 -1.26 -7.53
C GLY A 323 1.97 -2.51 -6.84
N ASP A 324 2.51 -3.67 -7.22
CA ASP A 324 2.20 -5.01 -6.69
C ASP A 324 3.06 -5.42 -5.48
N SER A 325 4.03 -4.59 -5.09
CA SER A 325 4.96 -4.89 -4.00
C SER A 325 4.66 -4.10 -2.73
N LEU A 326 4.55 -4.81 -1.60
CA LEU A 326 4.48 -4.23 -0.26
C LEU A 326 5.77 -3.49 0.09
N ILE A 327 5.67 -2.28 0.65
CA ILE A 327 6.80 -1.58 1.24
C ILE A 327 7.06 -2.16 2.64
N ASP A 328 8.27 -2.67 2.87
CA ASP A 328 8.68 -3.12 4.20
C ASP A 328 9.03 -1.91 5.07
N LEU A 329 8.10 -1.51 5.95
CA LEU A 329 8.26 -0.35 6.83
C LEU A 329 8.99 -0.65 8.13
N ASP A 330 9.24 -1.92 8.46
CA ASP A 330 9.96 -2.32 9.65
C ASP A 330 11.37 -2.82 9.29
N PRO A 331 12.39 -1.94 9.31
CA PRO A 331 13.75 -2.36 9.07
C PRO A 331 14.32 -3.23 10.20
N GLU A 332 13.68 -3.29 11.38
CA GLU A 332 14.10 -4.11 12.52
C GLU A 332 13.58 -5.55 12.44
N GLY A 333 12.46 -5.76 11.75
CA GLY A 333 11.77 -7.03 11.51
C GLY A 333 12.61 -8.13 10.82
N GLY A 334 13.79 -7.76 10.34
CA GLY A 334 14.85 -8.68 9.96
C GLY A 334 14.66 -9.33 8.59
N ALA A 335 15.47 -10.36 8.33
CA ALA A 335 15.52 -11.01 7.02
C ALA A 335 14.39 -12.03 6.77
N ASP A 336 13.44 -12.22 7.69
CA ASP A 336 12.33 -13.16 7.48
C ASP A 336 11.29 -12.58 6.52
N ARG A 337 11.13 -13.23 5.37
CA ARG A 337 10.14 -12.83 4.38
C ARG A 337 8.69 -13.02 4.85
N ASN A 338 8.46 -13.83 5.89
CA ASN A 338 7.14 -14.03 6.50
C ASN A 338 6.83 -13.04 7.62
N ASN A 339 7.72 -12.07 7.89
CA ASN A 339 7.45 -11.08 8.91
C ASN A 339 6.18 -10.30 8.59
N LEU A 340 5.23 -10.28 9.53
CA LEU A 340 4.00 -9.53 9.41
C LEU A 340 4.12 -8.12 9.98
N GLU A 341 5.18 -7.77 10.71
CA GLU A 341 5.42 -6.41 11.18
C GLU A 341 5.94 -5.58 9.99
N ARG A 342 5.04 -5.07 9.14
CA ARG A 342 5.38 -4.29 7.92
C ARG A 342 4.40 -3.15 7.66
N GLU A 343 3.72 -2.74 8.71
CA GLU A 343 2.64 -1.77 8.65
C GLU A 343 3.11 -0.43 9.18
N LEU A 344 2.42 0.63 8.78
CA LEU A 344 2.44 1.87 9.54
C LEU A 344 1.45 1.74 10.69
N GLU A 345 1.94 1.56 11.91
CA GLU A 345 1.12 1.26 13.08
C GLU A 345 0.36 2.48 13.62
N VAL A 346 -0.68 2.24 14.41
CA VAL A 346 -1.45 3.28 15.10
C VAL A 346 -0.56 4.14 15.98
N GLY A 347 -0.63 5.44 15.78
CA GLY A 347 0.19 6.44 16.46
C GLY A 347 1.38 6.89 15.64
N ASP A 348 1.75 6.14 14.60
CA ASP A 348 2.88 6.48 13.74
C ASP A 348 2.47 7.29 12.51
N SER A 349 3.48 7.92 11.91
CA SER A 349 3.34 8.69 10.67
C SER A 349 4.51 8.44 9.73
N ILE A 350 4.25 8.52 8.42
CA ILE A 350 5.29 8.44 7.39
C ILE A 350 5.03 9.45 6.29
N ARG A 351 6.10 10.03 5.74
CA ARG A 351 6.01 10.90 4.57
C ARG A 351 6.21 10.05 3.32
N GLU A 352 5.49 10.36 2.26
CA GLU A 352 5.66 9.70 0.97
C GLU A 352 7.10 9.81 0.44
N ILE A 353 7.79 10.91 0.73
CA ILE A 353 9.20 11.08 0.36
C ILE A 353 10.13 10.08 1.08
N ASP A 354 9.70 9.56 2.24
CA ASP A 354 10.37 8.49 2.98
C ASP A 354 10.14 7.10 2.34
N PHE A 355 9.35 7.00 1.27
CA PHE A 355 9.32 5.79 0.46
C PHE A 355 10.45 5.76 -0.58
N GLY A 356 11.32 6.77 -0.60
CA GLY A 356 12.29 6.99 -1.68
C GLY A 356 11.61 7.38 -2.99
N VAL A 357 12.09 8.44 -3.64
CA VAL A 357 11.59 8.87 -4.96
C VAL A 357 12.53 8.47 -6.09
N SER A 358 13.69 7.93 -5.75
CA SER A 358 14.68 7.40 -6.67
C SER A 358 14.94 5.95 -6.28
N PHE A 359 14.72 5.00 -7.19
CA PHE A 359 14.78 3.59 -6.82
C PHE A 359 15.56 2.74 -7.82
N TYR A 360 16.13 1.67 -7.26
CA TYR A 360 16.68 0.53 -7.97
C TYR A 360 16.21 -0.73 -7.26
N ALA A 361 15.41 -1.54 -7.94
CA ALA A 361 14.95 -2.82 -7.44
C ALA A 361 15.52 -3.93 -8.33
N SER A 362 16.37 -4.78 -7.76
CA SER A 362 16.84 -6.00 -8.43
C SER A 362 15.85 -7.13 -8.21
N THR A 363 15.60 -7.90 -9.28
CA THR A 363 14.83 -9.15 -9.25
C THR A 363 15.73 -10.39 -9.23
N GLY A 364 17.06 -10.23 -9.18
CA GLY A 364 18.03 -11.32 -9.28
C GLY A 364 19.01 -11.34 -8.11
N ASP A 365 19.36 -12.55 -7.66
CA ASP A 365 20.32 -12.78 -6.59
C ASP A 365 21.71 -12.24 -6.94
N GLY A 366 22.27 -11.46 -6.00
CA GLY A 366 23.67 -11.01 -6.04
C GLY A 366 23.94 -9.83 -6.96
N ASP A 367 22.90 -9.10 -7.38
CA ASP A 367 23.03 -7.90 -8.20
C ASP A 367 23.13 -6.64 -7.34
N ASP A 368 24.38 -6.24 -7.07
CA ASP A 368 24.72 -5.04 -6.30
C ASP A 368 24.56 -3.78 -7.16
N PHE A 369 23.75 -2.84 -6.68
CA PHE A 369 23.51 -1.55 -7.29
C PHE A 369 24.80 -0.77 -7.63
N LEU A 370 25.79 -0.78 -6.73
CA LEU A 370 27.03 -0.03 -6.95
C LEU A 370 27.91 -0.62 -8.05
N SER A 371 27.72 -1.91 -8.40
CA SER A 371 28.45 -2.54 -9.50
C SER A 371 28.15 -1.90 -10.86
N HIS A 372 27.03 -1.18 -10.97
CA HIS A 372 26.60 -0.48 -12.18
C HIS A 372 27.15 0.94 -12.32
N ASN A 373 27.96 1.41 -11.36
CA ASN A 373 28.49 2.79 -11.30
C ASN A 373 27.40 3.86 -11.50
N PRO A 374 26.31 3.83 -10.72
CA PRO A 374 25.20 4.75 -10.90
C PRO A 374 25.65 6.21 -10.72
N PRO A 375 25.13 7.17 -11.51
CA PRO A 375 25.37 8.60 -11.26
C PRO A 375 24.65 9.03 -9.98
N ALA A 376 24.86 10.26 -9.52
CA ALA A 376 24.02 10.82 -8.46
C ALA A 376 22.54 10.85 -8.91
N PRO A 377 21.59 10.45 -8.05
CA PRO A 377 20.17 10.68 -8.28
C PRO A 377 19.85 12.19 -8.21
N ALA A 378 18.68 12.58 -8.68
CA ALA A 378 18.12 13.89 -8.38
C ALA A 378 17.83 14.00 -6.87
N ARG A 379 17.81 15.22 -6.33
CA ARG A 379 17.40 15.38 -4.93
C ARG A 379 15.92 15.01 -4.80
N PRO A 380 15.48 14.39 -3.69
CA PRO A 380 14.12 13.89 -3.59
C PRO A 380 13.04 14.93 -3.92
N TRP A 381 13.20 16.15 -3.43
CA TRP A 381 12.29 17.27 -3.70
C TRP A 381 12.36 17.88 -5.10
N GLU A 382 13.44 17.62 -5.85
CA GLU A 382 13.51 17.99 -7.27
C GLU A 382 12.62 17.08 -8.12
N VAL A 383 12.40 15.84 -7.64
CA VAL A 383 11.50 14.86 -8.24
C VAL A 383 10.07 15.06 -7.73
N LEU A 384 9.92 15.23 -6.41
CA LEU A 384 8.65 15.29 -5.71
C LEU A 384 8.59 16.54 -4.80
N PRO A 385 8.24 17.72 -5.34
CA PRO A 385 8.25 18.98 -4.59
C PRO A 385 7.12 19.10 -3.57
N GLU A 386 6.01 18.39 -3.79
CA GLU A 386 4.90 18.21 -2.86
C GLU A 386 4.71 16.71 -2.64
N TRP A 387 4.41 16.29 -1.40
CA TRP A 387 4.21 14.88 -1.06
C TRP A 387 3.10 14.73 -0.01
N PHE A 388 2.55 13.53 0.11
CA PHE A 388 1.60 13.20 1.18
C PHE A 388 2.32 12.79 2.47
N GLU A 389 1.76 13.17 3.61
CA GLU A 389 2.09 12.57 4.90
C GLU A 389 0.87 11.79 5.42
N PHE A 390 1.13 10.58 5.89
CA PHE A 390 0.13 9.65 6.40
C PHE A 390 0.33 9.48 7.90
N SER A 391 -0.71 9.64 8.71
CA SER A 391 -0.68 9.34 10.15
C SER A 391 -1.83 8.42 10.53
N VAL A 392 -1.53 7.30 11.18
CA VAL A 392 -2.55 6.32 11.56
C VAL A 392 -3.10 6.69 12.93
N LEU A 393 -4.36 7.12 12.97
CA LEU A 393 -4.95 7.71 14.16
C LEU A 393 -5.50 6.67 15.12
N GLY A 394 -6.05 5.58 14.61
CA GLY A 394 -6.66 4.54 15.45
C GLY A 394 -7.53 3.54 14.69
N LEU A 395 -7.83 2.43 15.36
CA LEU A 395 -8.70 1.37 14.87
C LEU A 395 -10.12 1.51 15.42
N GLY A 396 -11.09 0.95 14.71
CA GLY A 396 -12.45 0.77 15.19
C GLY A 396 -13.20 -0.32 14.46
N SER A 397 -14.47 -0.50 14.83
CA SER A 397 -15.41 -1.36 14.09
C SER A 397 -16.81 -0.77 14.15
N ASP A 398 -17.60 -1.01 13.10
CA ASP A 398 -19.01 -0.65 13.06
C ASP A 398 -19.83 -1.73 12.32
N SER A 399 -21.01 -1.39 11.80
CA SER A 399 -21.85 -2.34 11.07
C SER A 399 -21.33 -2.74 9.69
N THR A 400 -20.40 -1.95 9.12
CA THR A 400 -19.75 -2.26 7.84
C THR A 400 -18.59 -3.22 8.05
N GLY A 401 -17.80 -3.03 9.11
CA GLY A 401 -16.66 -3.88 9.44
C GLY A 401 -15.65 -3.18 10.35
N SER A 402 -14.49 -3.80 10.50
CA SER A 402 -13.31 -3.21 11.11
C SER A 402 -12.74 -2.11 10.20
N TYR A 403 -12.20 -1.05 10.80
CA TYR A 403 -11.61 0.06 10.06
C TYR A 403 -10.41 0.67 10.79
N VAL A 404 -9.64 1.44 10.04
CA VAL A 404 -8.59 2.34 10.52
C VAL A 404 -8.89 3.77 10.05
N ASP A 405 -8.70 4.74 10.93
CA ASP A 405 -8.76 6.16 10.60
C ASP A 405 -7.32 6.66 10.30
N VAL A 406 -7.11 7.24 9.13
CA VAL A 406 -5.82 7.75 8.65
C VAL A 406 -5.95 9.24 8.34
N LEU A 407 -5.09 10.06 8.92
CA LEU A 407 -4.92 11.45 8.52
C LEU A 407 -3.97 11.51 7.31
N VAL A 408 -4.40 12.18 6.25
CA VAL A 408 -3.60 12.48 5.07
C VAL A 408 -3.45 13.99 4.98
N SER A 409 -2.21 14.49 5.03
CA SER A 409 -1.88 15.88 4.69
C SER A 409 -0.99 15.93 3.46
N ARG A 410 -0.88 17.11 2.86
CA ARG A 410 0.03 17.41 1.76
C ARG A 410 1.04 18.43 2.26
N GLU A 411 2.29 18.07 2.08
CA GLU A 411 3.44 18.86 2.48
C GLU A 411 4.24 19.30 1.25
N ASP A 412 5.12 20.26 1.43
CA ASP A 412 5.94 20.88 0.38
C ASP A 412 7.37 21.03 0.89
N TYR A 413 8.35 20.76 0.03
CA TYR A 413 9.78 20.93 0.27
C TYR A 413 10.19 22.27 0.88
N ALA A 414 9.48 23.35 0.57
CA ALA A 414 9.72 24.67 1.16
C ALA A 414 9.63 24.65 2.70
N ILE A 415 8.92 23.68 3.28
CA ILE A 415 8.77 23.49 4.73
C ILE A 415 10.01 22.85 5.35
N GLU A 416 10.59 21.85 4.69
CA GLU A 416 11.70 21.06 5.27
C GLU A 416 13.07 21.65 4.99
N SER A 417 13.20 22.44 3.91
CA SER A 417 14.45 23.09 3.51
C SER A 417 14.49 24.59 3.70
N GLY A 418 13.33 25.19 3.99
CA GLY A 418 13.21 26.59 4.35
C GLY A 418 14.04 26.89 5.58
N VAL A 419 14.53 28.13 5.68
CA VAL A 419 15.32 28.61 6.82
C VAL A 419 14.67 28.09 8.09
N ALA A 420 15.37 27.27 8.89
CA ALA A 420 14.74 26.59 10.02
C ALA A 420 13.91 27.59 10.86
N ALA A 421 12.72 27.19 11.30
CA ALA A 421 11.71 28.04 11.93
C ALA A 421 11.05 29.12 11.03
N ASP A 422 11.20 29.07 9.70
CA ASP A 422 10.38 29.81 8.71
C ASP A 422 9.00 29.16 8.60
N LEU A 423 8.11 29.54 9.53
CA LEU A 423 6.76 29.00 9.64
C LEU A 423 5.83 29.49 8.52
N ASN A 424 6.16 30.59 7.84
CA ASN A 424 5.32 31.17 6.81
C ASN A 424 5.71 30.77 5.37
N ARG A 425 6.90 30.16 5.20
CA ARG A 425 7.43 29.58 3.96
C ARG A 425 7.76 30.61 2.89
N ASP A 426 8.13 31.83 3.28
CA ASP A 426 8.58 32.86 2.32
C ASP A 426 10.09 32.82 2.04
N GLY A 427 10.79 31.85 2.63
CA GLY A 427 12.23 31.65 2.50
C GLY A 427 13.04 32.57 3.41
N MET A 428 12.40 33.28 4.36
CA MET A 428 13.06 34.17 5.31
C MET A 428 12.58 33.90 6.73
N LEU A 429 13.49 33.50 7.62
CA LEU A 429 13.21 33.52 9.05
C LEU A 429 13.15 34.98 9.53
N ASP A 430 11.96 35.48 9.81
CA ASP A 430 11.81 36.87 10.24
C ASP A 430 10.74 37.06 11.34
N ARG A 431 10.23 38.28 11.45
CA ARG A 431 9.24 38.62 12.47
C ARG A 431 7.88 37.98 12.18
N ALA A 432 7.55 37.69 10.93
CA ALA A 432 6.31 37.02 10.56
C ALA A 432 6.25 35.61 11.18
N ASP A 433 7.36 34.87 11.14
CA ASP A 433 7.43 33.52 11.73
C ASP A 433 7.34 33.56 13.25
N TRP A 434 8.02 34.52 13.88
CA TRP A 434 7.89 34.75 15.31
C TRP A 434 6.43 35.00 15.73
N LEU A 435 5.66 35.73 14.92
CA LEU A 435 4.26 36.00 15.23
C LEU A 435 3.39 34.76 15.06
N LEU A 436 3.67 33.90 14.07
CA LEU A 436 3.00 32.60 13.91
C LEU A 436 3.30 31.70 15.12
N PHE A 437 4.59 31.52 15.44
CA PHE A 437 5.04 30.74 16.60
C PHE A 437 4.38 31.22 17.89
N ALA A 438 4.46 32.52 18.18
CA ALA A 438 3.92 33.10 19.41
C ALA A 438 2.39 33.05 19.49
N SER A 439 1.69 32.95 18.35
CA SER A 439 0.23 32.83 18.32
C SER A 439 -0.27 31.44 18.70
N LEU A 440 0.61 30.44 18.62
CA LEU A 440 0.33 29.02 18.86
C LEU A 440 1.04 28.48 20.11
N THR A 441 1.80 29.30 20.84
CA THR A 441 2.46 28.88 22.08
C THR A 441 1.46 28.33 23.11
N HIS A 442 1.80 27.19 23.69
CA HIS A 442 1.01 26.32 24.56
C HIS A 442 -0.18 25.61 23.89
N SER A 443 -0.14 25.40 22.57
CA SER A 443 -1.14 24.60 21.87
C SER A 443 -0.79 23.12 21.92
N ASP A 444 -1.82 22.28 22.03
CA ASP A 444 -1.74 20.83 21.80
C ASP A 444 -1.83 20.59 20.29
N LEU A 445 -0.79 19.97 19.75
CA LEU A 445 -0.62 19.69 18.33
C LEU A 445 -0.60 18.19 18.04
N THR A 446 -0.92 17.32 19.01
CA THR A 446 -0.93 15.85 18.85
C THR A 446 -1.86 15.34 17.75
N GLY A 447 -2.82 16.16 17.31
CA GLY A 447 -3.70 15.85 16.18
C GLY A 447 -3.19 16.30 14.80
N PHE A 448 -2.00 16.88 14.71
CA PHE A 448 -1.35 17.28 13.47
C PHE A 448 -0.34 16.22 13.03
N THR A 449 -0.10 16.16 11.71
CA THR A 449 1.03 15.43 11.12
C THR A 449 2.36 16.00 11.63
N LYS A 450 3.48 15.27 11.51
CA LYS A 450 4.80 15.74 11.96
C LYS A 450 5.17 17.08 11.33
N THR A 451 4.91 17.23 10.03
CA THR A 451 5.16 18.49 9.33
C THR A 451 4.19 19.58 9.75
N GLY A 452 2.92 19.23 9.94
CA GLY A 452 1.91 20.13 10.50
C GLY A 452 2.31 20.66 11.87
N ARG A 453 2.82 19.79 12.75
CA ARG A 453 3.36 20.12 14.07
C ARG A 453 4.53 21.11 13.96
N TYR A 454 5.51 20.83 13.11
CA TYR A 454 6.62 21.75 12.83
C TYR A 454 6.14 23.14 12.39
N LEU A 455 5.21 23.20 11.42
CA LEU A 455 4.63 24.46 10.93
C LEU A 455 3.81 25.23 11.98
N HIS A 456 3.35 24.54 13.02
CA HIS A 456 2.64 25.13 14.15
C HIS A 456 3.56 25.39 15.35
N GLY A 457 4.87 25.20 15.17
CA GLY A 457 5.91 25.55 16.13
C GLY A 457 6.29 24.44 17.12
N ASP A 458 5.99 23.18 16.83
CA ASP A 458 6.53 22.01 17.53
C ASP A 458 7.83 21.59 16.82
N PHE A 459 8.97 22.10 17.30
CA PHE A 459 10.28 21.87 16.72
C PHE A 459 11.00 20.65 17.32
N ASN A 460 10.52 20.13 18.46
CA ASN A 460 11.09 18.97 19.14
C ASN A 460 10.31 17.65 18.90
N ASP A 461 9.20 17.71 18.16
CA ASP A 461 8.34 16.60 17.77
C ASP A 461 7.56 15.96 18.95
N ASP A 462 7.32 16.71 20.04
CA ASP A 462 6.66 16.19 21.25
C ASP A 462 5.14 16.32 21.28
N GLY A 463 4.55 16.92 20.24
CA GLY A 463 3.11 17.13 20.12
C GLY A 463 2.62 18.43 20.72
N ALA A 464 3.49 19.33 21.16
CA ALA A 464 3.13 20.66 21.66
C ALA A 464 4.00 21.76 21.05
N ASN A 465 3.49 22.98 21.04
CA ASN A 465 4.33 24.18 20.86
C ASN A 465 4.49 24.81 22.24
N ASP A 466 5.65 24.71 22.87
CA ASP A 466 5.87 25.20 24.22
C ASP A 466 7.19 25.98 24.45
N TYR A 467 7.70 25.94 25.68
CA TYR A 467 8.93 26.65 26.02
C TYR A 467 10.18 26.00 25.39
N ASP A 468 10.18 24.67 25.24
CA ASP A 468 11.31 23.96 24.65
C ASP A 468 11.42 24.33 23.15
N ASP A 469 10.29 24.43 22.45
CA ASP A 469 10.26 24.93 21.06
C ASP A 469 10.65 26.40 20.94
N PHE A 470 10.28 27.22 21.93
CA PHE A 470 10.73 28.61 21.97
C PHE A 470 12.27 28.70 22.03
N LEU A 471 12.92 27.79 22.76
CA LEU A 471 14.38 27.72 22.81
C LEU A 471 14.94 27.36 21.43
N TYR A 472 14.36 26.37 20.75
CA TYR A 472 14.71 26.04 19.36
C TYR A 472 14.57 27.24 18.43
N PHE A 473 13.39 27.87 18.35
CA PHE A 473 13.15 29.06 17.52
C PHE A 473 14.18 30.16 17.78
N LYS A 474 14.43 30.45 19.05
CA LYS A 474 15.37 31.49 19.47
C LYS A 474 16.78 31.17 19.02
N GLU A 475 17.25 29.95 19.21
CA GLU A 475 18.59 29.53 18.83
C GLU A 475 18.78 29.67 17.31
N THR A 476 17.83 29.16 16.53
CA THR A 476 17.83 29.26 15.07
C THR A 476 17.77 30.71 14.58
N PHE A 477 16.94 31.56 15.18
CA PHE A 477 16.85 32.99 14.83
C PHE A 477 18.15 33.74 15.15
N ILE A 478 18.76 33.43 16.30
CA ILE A 478 20.03 34.04 16.70
C ILE A 478 21.16 33.58 15.78
N GLU A 479 21.15 32.33 15.34
CA GLU A 479 22.12 31.83 14.36
C GLU A 479 21.98 32.56 13.01
N ALA A 480 20.76 32.72 12.52
CA ALA A 480 20.49 33.36 11.23
C ALA A 480 20.71 34.89 11.25
N HIS A 481 20.35 35.59 12.33
CA HIS A 481 20.30 37.07 12.36
C HIS A 481 21.10 37.73 13.50
N GLY A 482 21.60 36.95 14.46
CA GLY A 482 22.32 37.43 15.64
C GLY A 482 21.42 37.84 16.81
N ALA A 483 21.97 37.76 18.03
CA ALA A 483 21.25 38.04 19.28
C ALA A 483 20.63 39.45 19.35
N ALA A 484 21.24 40.44 18.70
CA ALA A 484 20.71 41.80 18.65
C ALA A 484 19.41 41.89 17.83
N ALA A 485 19.28 41.10 16.76
CA ALA A 485 18.08 41.06 15.93
C ALA A 485 16.93 40.35 16.67
N PHE A 486 17.23 39.24 17.36
CA PHE A 486 16.24 38.55 18.20
C PHE A 486 15.68 39.49 19.29
N ALA A 487 16.54 40.28 19.94
CA ALA A 487 16.12 41.27 20.91
C ALA A 487 15.23 42.39 20.32
N GLN A 488 15.23 42.60 18.99
CA GLN A 488 14.31 43.54 18.33
C GLN A 488 12.93 42.93 18.09
N ILE A 489 12.84 41.66 17.70
CA ILE A 489 11.54 41.02 17.43
C ILE A 489 10.72 40.80 18.72
N LEU A 490 11.39 40.64 19.87
CA LEU A 490 10.76 40.61 21.19
C LEU A 490 10.24 41.97 21.67
N ARG A 491 10.61 43.08 21.01
CA ARG A 491 10.06 44.39 21.36
C ARG A 491 8.63 44.44 20.87
N VAL A 492 7.69 44.28 21.80
CA VAL A 492 6.32 44.73 21.61
C VAL A 492 6.42 46.22 21.27
N PRO A 493 5.89 46.70 20.12
CA PRO A 493 5.86 48.12 19.83
C PRO A 493 5.21 48.80 21.02
N GLU A 494 5.97 49.60 21.77
CA GLU A 494 5.39 50.41 22.84
C GLU A 494 4.26 51.19 22.16
N PRO A 495 3.00 51.08 22.63
CA PRO A 495 1.88 51.77 22.00
C PRO A 495 2.28 53.22 21.97
N THR A 496 2.58 53.73 20.76
CA THR A 496 3.34 54.97 20.58
C THR A 496 2.89 55.97 21.63
N SER A 497 3.73 56.26 22.62
CA SER A 497 3.29 57.08 23.77
C SER A 497 2.76 58.45 23.32
N LEU A 498 3.08 58.83 22.07
CA LEU A 498 2.51 59.92 21.28
C LEU A 498 1.02 59.79 20.91
N THR A 499 0.46 58.61 20.64
CA THR A 499 -0.98 58.43 20.46
C THR A 499 -1.72 58.55 21.80
N LEU A 500 -1.19 57.99 22.89
CA LEU A 500 -1.72 58.24 24.23
C LEU A 500 -1.63 59.74 24.62
N LEU A 501 -0.54 60.42 24.27
CA LEU A 501 -0.43 61.89 24.40
C LEU A 501 -1.40 62.65 23.47
N GLY A 502 -1.64 62.13 22.27
CA GLY A 502 -2.56 62.67 21.27
C GLY A 502 -4.02 62.62 21.74
N TRP A 503 -4.44 61.50 22.31
CA TRP A 503 -5.76 61.37 22.92
C TRP A 503 -5.91 62.24 24.18
N LEU A 504 -4.86 62.35 25.00
CA LEU A 504 -4.83 63.30 26.11
C LEU A 504 -4.97 64.76 25.61
N THR A 505 -4.28 65.15 24.55
CA THR A 505 -4.38 66.52 24.03
C THR A 505 -5.73 66.84 23.38
N VAL A 506 -6.38 65.88 22.70
CA VAL A 506 -7.75 66.05 22.17
C VAL A 506 -8.80 66.21 23.29
N LEU A 507 -8.59 65.58 24.45
CA LEU A 507 -9.46 65.76 25.62
C LEU A 507 -9.24 67.11 26.35
N PHE A 508 -8.09 67.77 26.16
CA PHE A 508 -7.74 69.02 26.86
C PHE A 508 -7.79 70.29 25.99
N PHE A 509 -8.08 70.22 24.68
CA PHE A 509 -8.33 71.43 23.89
C PHE A 509 -9.75 71.96 24.14
N PRO A 510 -9.92 73.18 24.69
CA PRO A 510 -11.25 73.78 24.86
C PRO A 510 -11.88 74.00 23.50
N ARG A 511 -13.06 73.41 23.27
CA ARG A 511 -13.94 73.75 22.15
C ARG A 511 -14.15 75.27 22.14
N LYS A 512 -13.49 75.99 21.22
CA LYS A 512 -13.85 77.37 20.92
C LYS A 512 -15.28 77.35 20.40
N HIS A 513 -16.22 77.86 21.20
CA HIS A 513 -17.60 78.09 20.79
C HIS A 513 -17.61 78.93 19.51
N ALA A 514 -17.90 78.32 18.38
CA ALA A 514 -18.24 79.03 17.16
C ALA A 514 -19.51 79.85 17.45
N LYS A 515 -19.40 81.18 17.39
CA LYS A 515 -20.54 82.09 17.47
C LYS A 515 -21.46 81.81 16.28
N ALA A 516 -22.71 81.45 16.58
CA ALA A 516 -23.78 81.35 15.60
C ALA A 516 -23.95 82.70 14.88
N ALA A 517 -23.73 82.71 13.56
CA ALA A 517 -24.16 83.81 12.69
C ALA A 517 -25.60 83.52 12.25
N ALA A 518 -26.50 84.46 12.54
CA ALA A 518 -27.91 84.42 12.22
C ALA A 518 -28.17 84.50 10.70
N PRO A 519 -29.25 83.89 10.18
CA PRO A 519 -29.65 84.04 8.79
C PRO A 519 -30.39 85.36 8.60
N LEU A 520 -29.95 86.16 7.63
CA LEU A 520 -30.67 87.34 7.15
C LEU A 520 -31.48 86.95 5.90
N LEU A 521 -32.81 86.88 6.08
CA LEU A 521 -33.78 86.94 4.99
C LEU A 521 -33.80 88.37 4.40
N SER A 522 -33.86 88.50 3.08
CA SER A 522 -34.92 89.25 2.39
C SER A 522 -34.77 89.25 0.86
N LEU A 523 -35.91 88.92 0.23
CA LEU A 523 -36.47 89.32 -1.08
C LEU A 523 -35.67 89.08 -2.37
#